data_AF-A0A163IT75-F1
#
_entry.id   AF-A0A163IT75-F1
#
_cell.length_a   1.000
_cell.length_b   1.000
_cell.length_c   1.000
_cell.angle_alpha   90.00
_cell.angle_beta   90.00
_cell.angle_gamma   90.00
#
_symmetry.space_group_name_H-M   'P 1'
#
loop_
_entity.id
_entity.type
_entity.pdbx_description
1 polymer ?
#
loop_
_entity_poly.entity_id
_entity_poly.type
_entity_poly.pdbx_seq_one_letter_code
_entity_poly.pdbx_strand_id
1 'polypeptide(L)'
;MDPNQTQQQLAQLTAALAFLMDKERTQHEVREGHFKAPMPGKFNGSRDAIAVENWIGDVDQYFKFTKMPVDKEFDFAILLLEGNAKVWWRRYAMIKKDDAPASWEELQEAIRDYFVPAGAYVQARSRLYYLRQTGSVQSYIEEFQEIRMVVGNVSEPEALDKFVRGLRLPVEEHVRIHNPQTVDRAMELALNYEDARSGVRVPKQTWKQTTYRGPQPMDLDYAETQHHGNRRGDKSKKKKKKVSKKPVECYACGEDHFVKECPLVKGVAESLKGKARSV
;
A
#
# COMPACT_ATOMS: atom_id res chain seq x y z
N MET A 1 55.24 -23.45 -37.72
CA MET A 1 54.53 -22.79 -36.61
C MET A 1 54.37 -23.83 -35.52
N ASP A 2 55.07 -23.66 -34.40
CA ASP A 2 55.18 -24.70 -33.40
C ASP A 2 53.89 -24.83 -32.58
N PRO A 3 53.22 -25.99 -32.59
CA PRO A 3 51.93 -26.19 -31.91
C PRO A 3 52.01 -26.03 -30.38
N ASN A 4 53.22 -26.06 -29.82
CA ASN A 4 53.45 -25.84 -28.39
C ASN A 4 53.33 -24.35 -28.02
N GLN A 5 53.72 -23.45 -28.93
CA GLN A 5 53.64 -22.01 -28.70
C GLN A 5 52.19 -21.51 -28.70
N THR A 6 51.35 -22.05 -29.58
CA THR A 6 49.93 -21.71 -29.66
C THR A 6 49.15 -22.23 -28.47
N GLN A 7 49.48 -23.43 -27.95
CA GLN A 7 48.86 -23.96 -26.73
C GLN A 7 49.23 -23.15 -25.49
N GLN A 8 50.48 -22.71 -25.36
CA GLN A 8 50.90 -21.83 -24.26
C GLN A 8 50.19 -20.48 -24.29
N GLN A 9 50.00 -19.88 -25.47
CA GLN A 9 49.25 -18.63 -25.62
C GLN A 9 47.78 -18.79 -25.24
N LEU A 10 47.13 -19.88 -25.64
CA LEU A 10 45.74 -20.16 -25.26
C LEU A 10 45.58 -20.36 -23.74
N ALA A 11 46.52 -21.07 -23.10
CA ALA A 11 46.50 -21.27 -21.65
C ALA A 11 46.70 -19.97 -20.85
N GLN A 12 47.56 -19.07 -21.35
CA GLN A 12 47.76 -17.75 -20.73
C GLN A 12 46.53 -16.86 -20.89
N LEU A 13 45.86 -16.89 -22.05
CA LEU A 13 44.65 -16.13 -22.29
C LEU A 13 43.47 -16.63 -21.45
N THR A 14 43.29 -17.94 -21.28
CA THR A 14 42.24 -18.49 -20.42
C THR A 14 42.48 -18.17 -18.94
N ALA A 15 43.73 -18.23 -18.47
CA ALA A 15 44.07 -17.83 -17.11
C ALA A 15 43.84 -16.32 -16.86
N ALA A 16 44.19 -15.46 -17.83
CA ALA A 16 43.95 -14.02 -17.74
C ALA A 16 42.45 -13.69 -17.72
N LEU A 17 41.64 -14.37 -18.53
CA LEU A 17 40.18 -14.21 -18.53
C LEU A 17 39.56 -14.68 -17.21
N ALA A 18 40.01 -15.81 -16.65
CA ALA A 18 39.54 -16.29 -15.34
C ALA A 18 39.87 -15.28 -14.22
N PHE A 19 41.07 -14.70 -14.24
CA PHE A 19 41.47 -13.67 -13.27
C PHE A 19 40.66 -12.37 -13.41
N LEU A 20 40.36 -11.94 -14.64
CA LEU A 20 39.53 -10.76 -14.88
C LEU A 20 38.09 -10.98 -14.43
N MET A 21 37.54 -12.17 -14.67
CA MET A 21 36.20 -12.54 -14.19
C MET A 21 36.13 -12.59 -12.66
N ASP A 22 37.16 -13.09 -11.99
CA ASP A 22 37.25 -13.10 -10.51
C ASP A 22 37.44 -11.68 -9.93
N LYS A 23 38.23 -10.85 -10.62
CA LYS A 23 38.41 -9.43 -10.29
C LYS A 23 37.13 -8.61 -10.48
N GLU A 24 36.36 -8.86 -11.54
CA GLU A 24 35.06 -8.22 -11.73
C GLU A 24 34.04 -8.70 -10.70
N ARG A 25 34.03 -9.99 -10.36
CA ARG A 25 33.18 -10.55 -9.29
C ARG A 25 33.46 -9.90 -7.94
N THR A 26 34.73 -9.81 -7.54
CA THR A 26 35.15 -9.16 -6.29
C THR A 26 34.92 -7.65 -6.31
N GLN A 27 35.07 -6.97 -7.45
CA GLN A 27 34.74 -5.55 -7.58
C GLN A 27 33.22 -5.28 -7.53
N HIS A 28 32.39 -6.21 -8.00
CA HIS A 28 30.94 -6.11 -7.88
C HIS A 28 30.47 -6.30 -6.44
N GLU A 29 31.08 -7.25 -5.70
CA GLU A 29 30.82 -7.46 -4.26
C GLU A 29 31.18 -6.24 -3.39
N VAL A 30 32.23 -5.48 -3.76
CA VAL A 30 32.69 -4.30 -3.00
C VAL A 30 31.86 -3.03 -3.29
N ARG A 31 31.12 -2.98 -4.43
CA ARG A 31 30.34 -1.80 -4.85
C ARG A 31 28.90 -1.79 -4.36
N GLU A 32 28.38 -2.93 -3.88
CA GLU A 32 27.11 -2.97 -3.16
C GLU A 32 27.33 -2.42 -1.75
N GLY A 33 27.01 -1.14 -1.56
CA GLY A 33 26.94 -0.53 -0.24
C GLY A 33 26.17 -1.46 0.69
N HIS A 34 26.85 -2.00 1.69
CA HIS A 34 26.40 -3.12 2.51
C HIS A 34 25.20 -2.70 3.36
N PHE A 35 24.01 -2.74 2.76
CA PHE A 35 22.74 -2.64 3.47
C PHE A 35 22.60 -3.89 4.31
N LYS A 36 22.90 -3.75 5.60
CA LYS A 36 22.65 -4.81 6.58
C LYS A 36 21.15 -4.87 6.79
N ALA A 37 20.50 -5.94 6.32
CA ALA A 37 19.13 -6.18 6.69
C ALA A 37 18.99 -6.19 8.21
N PRO A 38 17.93 -5.55 8.75
CA PRO A 38 17.64 -5.66 10.16
C PRO A 38 17.40 -7.14 10.49
N MET A 39 17.99 -7.61 11.59
CA MET A 39 17.81 -8.98 12.05
C MET A 39 16.34 -9.19 12.44
N PRO A 40 15.73 -10.34 12.10
CA PRO A 40 14.36 -10.63 12.47
C PRO A 40 14.18 -10.60 13.98
N GLY A 41 12.96 -10.29 14.41
CA GLY A 41 12.56 -10.39 15.81
C GLY A 41 12.72 -11.82 16.33
N LYS A 42 12.88 -11.95 17.66
CA LYS A 42 12.86 -13.26 18.32
C LYS A 42 11.43 -13.68 18.57
N PHE A 43 11.18 -14.99 18.55
CA PHE A 43 9.88 -15.55 18.87
C PHE A 43 9.85 -16.10 20.29
N ASN A 44 9.01 -15.50 21.14
CA ASN A 44 8.91 -15.83 22.56
C ASN A 44 7.96 -17.00 22.88
N GLY A 45 7.22 -17.49 21.88
CA GLY A 45 6.19 -18.52 22.04
C GLY A 45 4.78 -18.00 22.28
N SER A 46 4.44 -16.82 21.74
CA SER A 46 3.07 -16.31 21.70
C SER A 46 2.13 -17.33 21.04
N ARG A 47 0.93 -17.51 21.61
CA ARG A 47 -0.11 -18.43 21.10
C ARG A 47 -1.18 -17.67 20.31
N ASP A 48 -0.72 -16.84 19.39
CA ASP A 48 -1.56 -16.06 18.48
C ASP A 48 -1.16 -16.38 17.05
N ALA A 49 -2.15 -16.70 16.21
CA ALA A 49 -1.94 -17.06 14.82
C ALA A 49 -1.28 -15.92 14.04
N ILE A 50 -1.66 -14.67 14.30
CA ILE A 50 -1.10 -13.50 13.60
C ILE A 50 0.38 -13.33 13.96
N ALA A 51 0.70 -13.38 15.26
CA ALA A 51 2.07 -13.25 15.73
C ALA A 51 2.98 -14.37 15.20
N VAL A 52 2.46 -15.60 15.11
CA VAL A 52 3.20 -16.75 14.55
C VAL A 52 3.47 -16.56 13.05
N GLU A 53 2.45 -16.25 12.26
CA GLU A 53 2.61 -16.08 10.81
C GLU A 53 3.48 -14.86 10.45
N ASN A 54 3.35 -13.74 11.20
CA ASN A 54 4.21 -12.57 11.01
C ASN A 54 5.67 -12.93 11.26
N TRP A 55 5.98 -13.63 12.35
CA TRP A 55 7.35 -14.01 12.66
C TRP A 55 7.93 -14.97 11.61
N ILE A 56 7.16 -15.97 11.16
CA ILE A 56 7.60 -16.87 10.07
C ILE A 56 7.89 -16.06 8.79
N GLY A 57 7.00 -15.12 8.43
CA GLY A 57 7.17 -14.25 7.27
C GLY A 57 8.39 -13.35 7.36
N ASP A 58 8.65 -12.75 8.52
CA ASP A 58 9.83 -11.89 8.75
C ASP A 58 11.14 -12.67 8.58
N VAL A 59 11.21 -13.90 9.11
CA VAL A 59 12.37 -14.77 8.98
C VAL A 59 12.57 -15.21 7.53
N ASP A 60 11.50 -15.62 6.84
CA ASP A 60 11.53 -16.03 5.43
C ASP A 60 11.98 -14.87 4.52
N GLN A 61 11.46 -13.66 4.77
CA GLN A 61 11.88 -12.46 4.04
C GLN A 61 13.36 -12.14 4.28
N TYR A 62 13.86 -12.34 5.50
CA TYR A 62 15.28 -12.16 5.81
C TYR A 62 16.17 -13.20 5.11
N PHE A 63 15.77 -14.47 5.06
CA PHE A 63 16.49 -15.50 4.31
C PHE A 63 16.55 -15.17 2.81
N LYS A 64 15.43 -14.75 2.23
CA LYS A 64 15.36 -14.30 0.83
C LYS A 64 16.25 -13.10 0.56
N PHE A 65 16.25 -12.10 1.45
CA PHE A 65 17.06 -10.90 1.29
C PHE A 65 18.56 -11.20 1.41
N THR A 66 18.94 -11.97 2.42
CA THR A 66 20.35 -12.31 2.68
C THR A 66 20.89 -13.44 1.81
N LYS A 67 20.01 -14.08 1.02
CA LYS A 67 20.30 -15.29 0.24
C LYS A 67 20.94 -16.36 1.14
N MET A 68 20.31 -16.60 2.29
CA MET A 68 20.83 -17.55 3.27
C MET A 68 20.90 -18.96 2.64
N PRO A 69 22.01 -19.70 2.84
CA PRO A 69 22.08 -21.09 2.42
C PRO A 69 21.03 -21.93 3.16
N VAL A 70 20.29 -22.77 2.43
CA VAL A 70 19.20 -23.61 2.96
C VAL A 70 19.65 -24.49 4.13
N ASP A 71 20.90 -24.96 4.11
CA ASP A 71 21.54 -25.73 5.19
C ASP A 71 21.68 -24.95 6.51
N LYS A 72 21.60 -23.62 6.48
CA LYS A 72 21.75 -22.75 7.66
C LYS A 72 20.46 -22.09 8.12
N GLU A 73 19.42 -22.09 7.29
CA GLU A 73 18.13 -21.46 7.60
C GLU A 73 17.53 -22.04 8.87
N PHE A 74 17.51 -23.37 8.98
CA PHE A 74 16.98 -24.08 10.13
C PHE A 74 17.70 -23.73 11.44
N ASP A 75 19.03 -23.84 11.45
CA ASP A 75 19.85 -23.51 12.63
C ASP A 75 19.68 -22.04 13.04
N PHE A 76 19.60 -21.15 12.05
CA PHE A 76 19.37 -19.73 12.31
C PHE A 76 18.00 -19.47 12.92
N ALA A 77 16.94 -20.09 12.41
CA ALA A 77 15.60 -19.96 12.95
C ALA A 77 15.51 -20.45 14.41
N ILE A 78 16.19 -21.54 14.76
CA ILE A 78 16.27 -22.03 16.14
C ILE A 78 16.93 -20.99 17.07
N LEU A 79 17.95 -20.27 16.59
CA LEU A 79 18.61 -19.22 17.38
C LEU A 79 17.68 -18.04 17.69
N LEU A 80 16.68 -17.80 16.84
CA LEU A 80 15.67 -16.76 17.03
C LEU A 80 14.56 -17.16 18.01
N LEU A 81 14.47 -18.44 18.41
CA LEU A 81 13.53 -18.87 19.44
C LEU A 81 14.00 -18.43 20.83
N GLU A 82 13.09 -17.81 21.58
CA GLU A 82 13.31 -17.39 22.96
C GLU A 82 12.14 -17.77 23.88
N GLY A 83 12.31 -17.54 25.17
CA GLY A 83 11.25 -17.77 26.16
C GLY A 83 10.63 -19.16 26.08
N ASN A 84 9.30 -19.21 25.99
CA ASN A 84 8.53 -20.44 25.96
C ASN A 84 8.77 -21.24 24.66
N ALA A 85 9.01 -20.57 23.53
CA ALA A 85 9.33 -21.25 22.28
C ALA A 85 10.62 -22.06 22.37
N LYS A 86 11.65 -21.53 23.02
CA LYS A 86 12.92 -22.24 23.22
C LYS A 86 12.77 -23.46 24.12
N VAL A 87 11.93 -23.39 25.15
CA VAL A 87 11.63 -24.51 26.04
C VAL A 87 10.87 -25.60 25.28
N TRP A 88 9.86 -25.21 24.50
CA TRP A 88 9.13 -26.13 23.62
C TRP A 88 10.07 -26.85 22.66
N TRP A 89 10.93 -26.11 21.94
CA TRP A 89 11.85 -26.70 20.96
C TRP A 89 12.75 -27.77 21.58
N ARG A 90 13.36 -27.47 22.74
CA ARG A 90 14.19 -28.43 23.47
C ARG A 90 13.44 -29.72 23.79
N ARG A 91 12.19 -29.60 24.25
CA ARG A 91 11.33 -30.76 24.54
C ARG A 91 10.95 -31.51 23.27
N TYR A 92 10.60 -30.78 22.21
CA TYR A 92 10.19 -31.34 20.93
C TYR A 92 11.33 -32.16 20.29
N ALA A 93 12.54 -31.59 20.21
CA ALA A 93 13.72 -32.28 19.72
C ALA A 93 14.08 -33.53 20.53
N MET A 94 13.89 -33.51 21.86
CA MET A 94 14.12 -34.69 22.72
C MET A 94 13.14 -35.82 22.46
N ILE A 95 11.87 -35.50 22.16
CA ILE A 95 10.81 -36.49 21.94
C ILE A 95 10.91 -37.08 20.53
N LYS A 96 11.12 -36.22 19.54
CA LYS A 96 11.10 -36.61 18.12
C LYS A 96 12.40 -37.24 17.64
N LYS A 97 13.55 -37.05 18.31
CA LYS A 97 14.88 -37.65 18.02
C LYS A 97 15.19 -37.79 16.51
N ASP A 98 14.80 -38.90 15.89
CA ASP A 98 15.07 -39.25 14.49
C ASP A 98 14.05 -38.65 13.49
N ASP A 99 12.91 -38.16 13.98
CA ASP A 99 11.81 -37.51 13.22
C ASP A 99 11.72 -36.00 13.53
N ALA A 100 12.82 -35.42 14.02
CA ALA A 100 12.90 -34.00 14.26
C ALA A 100 12.96 -33.25 12.91
N PRO A 101 12.29 -32.09 12.79
CA PRO A 101 12.39 -31.22 11.64
C PRO A 101 13.85 -30.99 11.26
N ALA A 102 14.19 -31.25 10.01
CA ALA A 102 15.53 -31.06 9.46
C ALA A 102 15.59 -29.86 8.50
N SER A 103 14.44 -29.30 8.15
CA SER A 103 14.32 -28.14 7.25
C SER A 103 13.59 -26.98 7.93
N TRP A 104 13.80 -25.78 7.40
CA TRP A 104 13.04 -24.60 7.83
C TRP A 104 11.54 -24.78 7.59
N GLU A 105 11.14 -25.41 6.49
CA GLU A 105 9.74 -25.68 6.15
C GLU A 105 9.06 -26.58 7.21
N GLU A 106 9.70 -27.68 7.59
CA GLU A 106 9.19 -28.58 8.65
C GLU A 106 9.14 -27.89 10.02
N LEU A 107 10.07 -26.96 10.29
CA LEU A 107 10.03 -26.16 11.51
C LEU A 107 8.84 -25.19 11.52
N GLN A 108 8.51 -24.57 10.39
CA GLN A 108 7.33 -23.71 10.27
C GLN A 108 6.05 -24.50 10.59
N GLU A 109 5.90 -25.70 10.02
CA GLU A 109 4.75 -26.58 10.28
C GLU A 109 4.66 -26.96 11.76
N ALA A 110 5.77 -27.38 12.37
CA ALA A 110 5.80 -27.74 13.78
C ALA A 110 5.46 -26.54 14.70
N ILE A 111 5.90 -25.33 14.35
CA ILE A 111 5.58 -24.10 15.08
C ILE A 111 4.09 -23.77 14.93
N ARG A 112 3.55 -23.85 13.72
CA ARG A 112 2.11 -23.65 13.44
C ARG A 112 1.28 -24.61 14.28
N ASP A 113 1.57 -25.90 14.23
CA ASP A 113 0.82 -26.94 14.93
C ASP A 113 0.79 -26.77 16.46
N TYR A 114 1.88 -26.24 17.04
CA TYR A 114 1.98 -26.12 18.50
C TYR A 114 1.47 -24.76 19.04
N PHE A 115 1.84 -23.67 18.36
CA PHE A 115 1.57 -22.31 18.84
C PHE A 115 0.26 -21.75 18.32
N VAL A 116 -0.22 -22.18 17.14
CA VAL A 116 -1.54 -21.78 16.64
C VAL A 116 -2.60 -22.62 17.36
N PRO A 117 -3.51 -22.01 18.12
CA PRO A 117 -4.53 -22.77 18.84
C PRO A 117 -5.39 -23.60 17.86
N ALA A 118 -5.71 -24.84 18.25
CA ALA A 118 -6.66 -25.66 17.51
C ALA A 118 -8.00 -24.92 17.38
N GLY A 119 -8.39 -24.60 16.14
CA GLY A 119 -9.58 -23.80 15.85
C GLY A 119 -9.34 -22.31 15.61
N ALA A 120 -8.11 -21.81 15.68
CA ALA A 120 -7.80 -20.41 15.30
C ALA A 120 -8.26 -20.11 13.87
N TYR A 121 -8.08 -21.06 12.93
CA TYR A 121 -8.61 -20.95 11.57
C TYR A 121 -10.15 -20.85 11.54
N VAL A 122 -10.84 -21.68 12.31
CA VAL A 122 -12.32 -21.69 12.39
C VAL A 122 -12.82 -20.40 13.03
N GLN A 123 -12.14 -19.92 14.07
CA GLN A 123 -12.43 -18.65 14.72
C GLN A 123 -12.17 -17.46 13.78
N ALA A 124 -11.07 -17.47 13.03
CA ALA A 124 -10.76 -16.44 12.04
C ALA A 124 -11.80 -16.41 10.91
N ARG A 125 -12.23 -17.57 10.40
CA ARG A 125 -13.34 -17.65 9.42
C ARG A 125 -14.66 -17.15 10.00
N SER A 126 -14.95 -17.48 11.25
CA SER A 126 -16.15 -16.98 11.94
C SER A 126 -16.08 -15.47 12.12
N ARG A 127 -14.92 -14.93 12.53
CA ARG A 127 -14.68 -13.50 12.66
C ARG A 127 -14.84 -12.79 11.33
N LEU A 128 -14.30 -13.34 10.23
CA LEU A 128 -14.49 -12.81 8.87
C LEU A 128 -15.97 -12.75 8.48
N TYR A 129 -16.74 -13.79 8.80
CA TYR A 129 -18.16 -13.85 8.49
C TYR A 129 -18.99 -12.79 9.24
N TYR A 130 -18.69 -12.60 10.53
CA TYR A 130 -19.38 -11.65 11.39
C TYR A 130 -18.75 -10.25 11.40
N LEU A 131 -17.64 -10.03 10.67
CA LEU A 131 -16.96 -8.75 10.66
C LEU A 131 -17.88 -7.65 10.13
N ARG A 132 -18.05 -6.59 10.91
CA ARG A 132 -18.85 -5.41 10.56
C ARG A 132 -18.13 -4.15 10.99
N GLN A 133 -18.24 -3.10 10.20
CA GLN A 133 -17.74 -1.78 10.55
C GLN A 133 -18.53 -1.22 11.74
N THR A 134 -17.89 -1.18 12.91
CA THR A 134 -18.44 -0.55 14.13
C THR A 134 -17.86 0.84 14.39
N GLY A 135 -16.60 1.07 14.01
CA GLY A 135 -15.86 2.33 14.16
C GLY A 135 -15.51 3.00 12.83
N SER A 136 -14.27 3.49 12.72
CA SER A 136 -13.74 4.06 11.48
C SER A 136 -13.56 2.98 10.41
N VAL A 137 -13.56 3.40 9.13
CA VAL A 137 -13.19 2.54 8.01
C VAL A 137 -11.75 2.06 8.17
N GLN A 138 -10.85 2.91 8.68
CA GLN A 138 -9.44 2.53 8.88
C GLN A 138 -9.30 1.33 9.83
N SER A 139 -9.93 1.36 11.02
CA SER A 139 -9.82 0.22 11.94
C SER A 139 -10.49 -1.04 11.40
N TYR A 140 -11.56 -0.88 10.63
CA TYR A 140 -12.23 -1.98 9.96
C TYR A 140 -11.35 -2.62 8.88
N ILE A 141 -10.62 -1.82 8.10
CA ILE A 141 -9.66 -2.30 7.10
C ILE A 141 -8.53 -3.09 7.77
N GLU A 142 -7.96 -2.56 8.86
CA GLU A 142 -6.90 -3.22 9.62
C GLU A 142 -7.37 -4.59 10.13
N GLU A 143 -8.55 -4.64 10.77
CA GLU A 143 -9.13 -5.89 11.26
C GLU A 143 -9.43 -6.89 10.13
N PHE A 144 -9.92 -6.40 8.99
CA PHE A 144 -10.16 -7.25 7.82
C PHE A 144 -8.87 -7.86 7.27
N GLN A 145 -7.79 -7.07 7.17
CA GLN A 145 -6.49 -7.52 6.68
C GLN A 145 -5.86 -8.55 7.63
N GLU A 146 -5.91 -8.31 8.94
CA GLU A 146 -5.44 -9.25 9.97
C GLU A 146 -6.15 -10.60 9.86
N ILE A 147 -7.48 -10.61 9.74
CA ILE A 147 -8.25 -11.84 9.62
C ILE A 147 -7.93 -12.55 8.31
N ARG A 148 -7.82 -11.81 7.20
CA ARG A 148 -7.49 -12.37 5.89
C ARG A 148 -6.13 -13.07 5.90
N MET A 149 -5.14 -12.49 6.60
CA MET A 149 -3.82 -13.10 6.77
C MET A 149 -3.91 -14.48 7.43
N VAL A 150 -4.70 -14.63 8.49
CA VAL A 150 -4.86 -15.91 9.20
C VAL A 150 -5.67 -16.94 8.39
N VAL A 151 -6.67 -16.49 7.63
CA VAL A 151 -7.52 -17.39 6.83
C VAL A 151 -6.81 -17.87 5.55
N GLY A 152 -5.88 -17.08 4.98
CA GLY A 152 -5.04 -17.43 3.83
C GLY A 152 -5.79 -17.61 2.50
N ASN A 153 -6.66 -18.62 2.42
CA ASN A 153 -7.32 -19.10 1.20
C ASN A 153 -8.65 -18.39 0.86
N VAL A 154 -8.78 -17.08 1.08
CA VAL A 154 -9.98 -16.34 0.62
C VAL A 154 -9.73 -15.83 -0.79
N SER A 155 -10.54 -16.29 -1.75
CA SER A 155 -10.47 -15.79 -3.12
C SER A 155 -10.74 -14.27 -3.16
N GLU A 156 -10.04 -13.54 -4.03
CA GLU A 156 -10.22 -12.08 -4.20
C GLU A 156 -11.69 -11.66 -4.38
N PRO A 157 -12.52 -12.32 -5.22
CA PRO A 157 -13.93 -11.95 -5.36
C PRO A 157 -14.76 -12.23 -4.11
N GLU A 158 -14.45 -13.31 -3.38
CA GLU A 158 -15.12 -13.60 -2.10
C GLU A 158 -14.71 -12.58 -1.03
N ALA A 159 -13.43 -12.24 -0.95
CA ALA A 159 -12.92 -11.22 -0.04
C ALA A 159 -13.58 -9.86 -0.31
N LEU A 160 -13.73 -9.49 -1.59
CA LEU A 160 -14.41 -8.27 -2.00
C LEU A 160 -15.89 -8.25 -1.57
N ASP A 161 -16.64 -9.31 -1.86
CA ASP A 161 -18.05 -9.40 -1.47
C ASP A 161 -18.21 -9.33 0.06
N LYS A 162 -17.33 -10.01 0.82
CA LYS A 162 -17.34 -9.95 2.29
C LYS A 162 -17.00 -8.56 2.81
N PHE A 163 -15.97 -7.91 2.25
CA PHE A 163 -15.55 -6.57 2.63
C PHE A 163 -16.69 -5.57 2.42
N VAL A 164 -17.29 -5.55 1.21
CA VAL A 164 -18.35 -4.59 0.87
C VAL A 164 -19.59 -4.78 1.77
N ARG A 165 -20.00 -6.02 2.04
CA ARG A 165 -21.14 -6.32 2.94
C ARG A 165 -20.87 -5.99 4.41
N GLY A 166 -19.60 -5.93 4.81
CA GLY A 166 -19.22 -5.62 6.18
C GLY A 166 -19.15 -4.13 6.47
N LEU A 167 -19.08 -3.28 5.44
CA LEU A 167 -19.09 -1.83 5.58
C LEU A 167 -20.45 -1.31 6.09
N ARG A 168 -20.42 -0.12 6.71
CA ARG A 168 -21.65 0.55 7.12
C ARG A 168 -22.42 1.03 5.90
N LEU A 169 -23.75 0.92 5.91
CA LEU A 169 -24.64 1.26 4.79
C LEU A 169 -24.26 2.51 3.95
N PRO A 170 -23.99 3.70 4.53
CA PRO A 170 -23.63 4.88 3.73
C PRO A 170 -22.28 4.75 3.00
N VAL A 171 -21.32 4.00 3.55
CA VAL A 171 -20.03 3.72 2.91
C VAL A 171 -20.19 2.61 1.88
N GLU A 172 -20.94 1.56 2.24
CA GLU A 172 -21.26 0.43 1.35
C GLU A 172 -21.91 0.91 0.05
N GLU A 173 -22.92 1.78 0.13
CA GLU A 173 -23.61 2.32 -1.05
C GLU A 173 -22.65 3.07 -1.98
N HIS A 174 -21.78 3.91 -1.41
CA HIS A 174 -20.76 4.61 -2.17
C HIS A 174 -19.80 3.66 -2.88
N VAL A 175 -19.28 2.66 -2.16
CA VAL A 175 -18.36 1.67 -2.73
C VAL A 175 -19.04 0.84 -3.82
N ARG A 176 -20.30 0.42 -3.63
CA ARG A 176 -21.09 -0.35 -4.61
C ARG A 176 -21.33 0.44 -5.90
N ILE A 177 -21.66 1.73 -5.81
CA ILE A 177 -21.86 2.59 -7.00
C ILE A 177 -20.59 2.64 -7.86
N HIS A 178 -19.43 2.63 -7.23
CA HIS A 178 -18.13 2.67 -7.92
C HIS A 178 -17.63 1.30 -8.42
N ASN A 179 -18.33 0.21 -8.10
CA ASN A 179 -18.10 -1.15 -8.61
C ASN A 179 -16.61 -1.58 -8.64
N PRO A 180 -15.91 -1.60 -7.48
CA PRO A 180 -14.51 -2.05 -7.40
C PRO A 180 -14.37 -3.50 -7.87
N GLN A 181 -13.23 -3.81 -8.50
CA GLN A 181 -12.89 -5.17 -8.96
C GLN A 181 -11.88 -5.88 -8.04
N THR A 182 -11.30 -5.13 -7.11
CA THR A 182 -10.22 -5.58 -6.21
C THR A 182 -10.52 -5.07 -4.80
N VAL A 183 -10.11 -5.81 -3.78
CA VAL A 183 -10.32 -5.39 -2.39
C VAL A 183 -9.62 -4.04 -2.12
N ASP A 184 -8.40 -3.85 -2.63
CA ASP A 184 -7.63 -2.61 -2.45
C ASP A 184 -8.40 -1.39 -2.95
N ARG A 185 -8.98 -1.50 -4.16
CA ARG A 185 -9.83 -0.42 -4.70
C ARG A 185 -11.06 -0.14 -3.83
N ALA A 186 -11.67 -1.17 -3.25
CA ALA A 186 -12.79 -0.99 -2.33
C ALA A 186 -12.35 -0.27 -1.04
N MET A 187 -11.17 -0.59 -0.51
CA MET A 187 -10.57 0.08 0.65
C MET A 187 -10.31 1.57 0.38
N GLU A 188 -9.71 1.90 -0.76
CA GLU A 188 -9.47 3.30 -1.18
C GLU A 188 -10.77 4.11 -1.26
N LEU A 189 -11.81 3.53 -1.87
CA LEU A 189 -13.11 4.19 -2.00
C LEU A 189 -13.79 4.42 -0.65
N ALA A 190 -13.68 3.43 0.26
CA ALA A 190 -14.22 3.55 1.60
C ALA A 190 -13.50 4.65 2.42
N LEU A 191 -12.16 4.74 2.31
CA LEU A 191 -11.37 5.78 2.97
C LEU A 191 -11.68 7.18 2.41
N ASN A 192 -11.75 7.32 1.09
CA ASN A 192 -12.10 8.58 0.44
C ASN A 192 -13.48 9.10 0.88
N TYR A 193 -14.43 8.20 1.10
CA TYR A 193 -15.75 8.55 1.61
C TYR A 193 -15.70 9.10 3.05
N GLU A 194 -14.94 8.46 3.94
CA GLU A 194 -14.75 8.96 5.30
C GLU A 194 -14.00 10.30 5.34
N ASP A 195 -12.96 10.46 4.53
CA ASP A 195 -12.20 11.71 4.44
C ASP A 195 -13.04 12.88 3.92
N ALA A 196 -13.87 12.65 2.91
CA ALA A 196 -14.79 13.66 2.39
C ALA A 196 -15.82 14.10 3.46
N ARG A 197 -16.15 13.21 4.41
CA ARG A 197 -17.14 13.43 5.45
C ARG A 197 -16.56 13.93 6.77
N SER A 198 -15.30 13.61 7.08
CA SER A 198 -14.58 14.07 8.27
C SER A 198 -14.22 15.57 8.19
N GLY A 199 -14.32 16.17 7.00
CA GLY A 199 -14.13 17.61 6.80
C GLY A 199 -12.66 18.05 6.86
N VAL A 200 -11.72 17.11 6.99
CA VAL A 200 -10.29 17.37 6.95
C VAL A 200 -9.88 17.57 5.50
N ARG A 201 -9.98 18.82 5.02
CA ARG A 201 -9.40 19.20 3.72
C ARG A 201 -7.88 19.10 3.82
N VAL A 202 -7.31 18.01 3.30
CA VAL A 202 -5.89 18.00 2.94
C VAL A 202 -5.70 19.07 1.87
N PRO A 203 -4.86 20.10 2.08
CA PRO A 203 -4.65 21.13 1.07
C PRO A 203 -3.95 20.49 -0.12
N LYS A 204 -4.68 20.27 -1.21
CA LYS A 204 -4.07 19.92 -2.49
C LYS A 204 -3.14 21.07 -2.86
N GLN A 205 -1.82 20.84 -2.88
CA GLN A 205 -0.83 21.81 -3.34
C GLN A 205 -1.16 22.14 -4.80
N THR A 206 -1.92 23.22 -4.99
CA THR A 206 -2.13 23.81 -6.29
C THR A 206 -0.87 24.60 -6.61
N TRP A 207 -0.04 24.03 -7.48
CA TRP A 207 1.04 24.78 -8.12
C TRP A 207 0.39 25.98 -8.82
N LYS A 208 0.63 27.17 -8.26
CA LYS A 208 0.14 28.41 -8.84
C LYS A 208 0.92 28.64 -10.12
N GLN A 209 0.35 28.30 -11.27
CA GLN A 209 0.83 28.83 -12.55
C GLN A 209 0.72 30.36 -12.47
N THR A 210 1.88 31.01 -12.43
CA THR A 210 1.98 32.46 -12.50
C THR A 210 1.59 32.86 -13.93
N THR A 211 0.38 33.38 -14.11
CA THR A 211 -0.01 33.98 -15.38
C THR A 211 0.74 35.30 -15.52
N TYR A 212 1.90 35.24 -16.18
CA TYR A 212 2.67 36.41 -16.59
C TYR A 212 1.81 37.24 -17.55
N ARG A 213 1.26 38.36 -17.07
CA ARG A 213 0.67 39.42 -17.90
C ARG A 213 1.79 40.39 -18.28
N GLY A 214 2.63 39.98 -19.22
CA GLY A 214 3.55 40.87 -19.92
C GLY A 214 3.27 40.80 -21.42
N PRO A 215 3.57 41.87 -22.18
CA PRO A 215 3.32 41.90 -23.61
C PRO A 215 4.11 40.80 -24.32
N GLN A 216 3.48 40.16 -25.31
CA GLN A 216 4.11 39.09 -26.08
C GLN A 216 5.28 39.66 -26.89
N PRO A 217 6.43 38.95 -26.95
CA PRO A 217 7.55 39.39 -27.76
C PRO A 217 7.19 39.06 -29.21
N MET A 218 6.80 40.07 -30.00
CA MET A 218 6.84 40.15 -31.48
C MET A 218 5.93 41.26 -32.06
N ASP A 219 5.31 42.11 -31.24
CA ASP A 219 4.62 43.32 -31.76
C ASP A 219 5.65 44.45 -32.02
N LEU A 220 6.03 44.60 -33.30
CA LEU A 220 7.02 45.57 -33.81
C LEU A 220 6.53 47.02 -33.87
N ASP A 221 5.33 47.32 -33.38
CA ASP A 221 4.67 48.62 -33.56
C ASP A 221 4.60 49.49 -32.28
N TYR A 222 5.34 49.11 -31.22
CA TYR A 222 5.34 49.84 -29.94
C TYR A 222 6.64 50.61 -29.65
N ALA A 223 7.39 50.93 -30.70
CA ALA A 223 8.63 51.70 -30.59
C ALA A 223 8.43 53.21 -30.79
N GLU A 224 7.22 53.75 -30.58
CA GLU A 224 7.00 55.18 -30.77
C GLU A 224 5.98 55.73 -29.77
N THR A 225 6.45 56.01 -28.56
CA THR A 225 5.97 57.06 -27.62
C THR A 225 6.70 56.93 -26.28
N GLN A 226 8.03 56.96 -26.30
CA GLN A 226 8.80 57.25 -25.09
C GLN A 226 9.21 58.71 -25.05
N HIS A 227 8.28 59.59 -24.69
CA HIS A 227 8.64 60.89 -24.14
C HIS A 227 7.67 61.34 -23.05
N HIS A 228 8.29 61.67 -21.91
CA HIS A 228 7.82 62.49 -20.79
C HIS A 228 7.13 61.79 -19.60
N GLY A 229 7.79 61.92 -18.43
CA GLY A 229 7.07 62.34 -17.23
C GLY A 229 7.32 61.57 -15.95
N ASN A 230 8.40 61.93 -15.25
CA ASN A 230 8.59 61.71 -13.81
C ASN A 230 7.36 62.18 -13.01
N ARG A 231 6.88 61.41 -12.01
CA ARG A 231 6.47 61.98 -10.70
C ARG A 231 6.24 60.95 -9.60
N ARG A 232 6.79 61.31 -8.45
CA ARG A 232 6.75 60.71 -7.12
C ARG A 232 5.36 60.82 -6.48
N GLY A 233 5.03 59.80 -5.69
CA GLY A 233 4.28 59.85 -4.42
C GLY A 233 2.80 60.31 -4.44
N ASP A 234 1.90 59.49 -3.90
CA ASP A 234 1.13 59.86 -2.70
C ASP A 234 0.37 58.66 -2.11
N LYS A 235 0.04 58.81 -0.83
CA LYS A 235 -0.64 57.90 0.09
C LYS A 235 -2.14 57.78 -0.19
N SER A 236 -2.69 56.74 0.43
CA SER A 236 -4.07 56.62 0.90
C SER A 236 -5.12 56.12 -0.11
N LYS A 237 -5.68 54.95 0.20
CA LYS A 237 -7.04 54.79 0.75
C LYS A 237 -7.43 53.31 0.69
N LYS A 238 -7.67 52.71 1.86
CA LYS A 238 -8.37 51.42 2.01
C LYS A 238 -9.75 51.53 1.35
N LYS A 239 -9.89 51.01 0.13
CA LYS A 239 -11.20 50.74 -0.48
C LYS A 239 -11.62 49.31 -0.11
N LYS A 240 -12.75 49.19 0.60
CA LYS A 240 -13.47 47.93 0.83
C LYS A 240 -13.75 47.29 -0.55
N LYS A 241 -13.11 46.15 -0.85
CA LYS A 241 -13.43 45.36 -2.04
C LYS A 241 -14.79 44.71 -1.85
N LYS A 242 -15.74 45.09 -2.71
CA LYS A 242 -17.02 44.40 -2.90
C LYS A 242 -16.72 42.95 -3.31
N VAL A 243 -17.25 41.98 -2.55
CA VAL A 243 -17.22 40.57 -2.92
C VAL A 243 -18.13 40.42 -4.15
N SER A 244 -17.52 40.25 -5.31
CA SER A 244 -18.22 39.83 -6.53
C SER A 244 -18.78 38.42 -6.28
N LYS A 245 -20.09 38.30 -6.18
CA LYS A 245 -20.80 37.01 -6.13
C LYS A 245 -20.43 36.25 -7.41
N LYS A 246 -19.73 35.12 -7.28
CA LYS A 246 -19.54 34.19 -8.40
C LYS A 246 -20.90 33.56 -8.75
N PRO A 247 -21.19 33.28 -10.03
CA PRO A 247 -22.41 32.58 -10.42
C PRO A 247 -22.44 31.19 -9.76
N VAL A 248 -23.63 30.78 -9.32
CA VAL A 248 -23.85 29.50 -8.66
C VAL A 248 -24.19 28.49 -9.75
N GLU A 249 -23.24 27.61 -10.05
CA GLU A 249 -23.42 26.49 -10.98
C GLU A 249 -24.23 25.37 -10.30
N CYS A 250 -25.18 24.80 -11.04
CA CYS A 250 -26.05 23.74 -10.56
C CYS A 250 -25.29 22.42 -10.43
N TYR A 251 -25.15 21.88 -9.21
CA TYR A 251 -24.46 20.61 -8.95
C TYR A 251 -25.05 19.37 -9.65
N ALA A 252 -26.28 19.47 -10.19
CA ALA A 252 -26.94 18.36 -10.88
C ALA A 252 -26.70 18.33 -12.40
N CYS A 253 -26.38 19.48 -13.02
CA CYS A 253 -26.28 19.56 -14.49
C CYS A 253 -25.19 20.52 -15.03
N GLY A 254 -24.53 21.29 -14.16
CA GLY A 254 -23.43 22.17 -14.54
C GLY A 254 -23.84 23.51 -15.19
N GLU A 255 -25.13 23.82 -15.29
CA GLU A 255 -25.61 25.11 -15.82
C GLU A 255 -25.84 26.16 -14.72
N ASP A 256 -25.91 27.44 -15.10
CA ASP A 256 -26.04 28.60 -14.19
C ASP A 256 -27.44 28.74 -13.58
N HIS A 257 -27.78 27.87 -12.61
CA HIS A 257 -28.97 27.99 -11.78
C HIS A 257 -28.83 27.28 -10.42
N PHE A 258 -29.69 27.62 -9.46
CA PHE A 258 -29.73 26.91 -8.18
C PHE A 258 -30.40 25.53 -8.34
N VAL A 259 -29.89 24.52 -7.63
CA VAL A 259 -30.36 23.11 -7.69
C VAL A 259 -31.89 22.95 -7.54
N LYS A 260 -32.55 23.86 -6.81
CA LYS A 260 -34.01 23.86 -6.62
C LYS A 260 -34.81 24.18 -7.89
N GLU A 261 -34.19 24.86 -8.85
CA GLU A 261 -34.79 25.28 -10.11
C GLU A 261 -34.36 24.40 -11.29
N CYS A 262 -33.55 23.36 -11.02
CA CYS A 262 -33.04 22.46 -12.03
C CYS A 262 -34.15 21.59 -12.64
N PRO A 263 -34.39 21.65 -13.97
CA PRO A 263 -35.44 20.89 -14.64
C PRO A 263 -35.22 19.37 -14.53
N LEU A 264 -33.96 18.92 -14.44
CA LEU A 264 -33.61 17.51 -14.23
C LEU A 264 -33.97 16.98 -12.84
N VAL A 265 -33.95 17.83 -11.81
CA VAL A 265 -34.27 17.43 -10.42
C VAL A 265 -35.79 17.44 -10.21
N LYS A 266 -36.52 18.34 -10.87
CA LYS A 266 -37.99 18.39 -10.82
C LYS A 266 -38.64 17.19 -11.51
N GLY A 267 -38.10 16.71 -12.63
CA GLY A 267 -38.63 15.53 -13.34
C GLY A 267 -38.57 14.24 -12.53
N VAL A 268 -37.51 14.05 -11.71
CA VAL A 268 -37.38 12.88 -10.84
C VAL A 268 -38.37 12.91 -9.67
N ALA A 269 -38.67 14.10 -9.13
CA ALA A 269 -39.61 14.28 -8.04
C ALA A 269 -41.08 14.04 -8.45
N GLU A 270 -41.45 14.35 -9.70
CA GLU A 270 -42.80 14.09 -10.23
C GLU A 270 -43.01 12.62 -10.60
N SER A 271 -41.97 11.92 -11.08
CA SER A 271 -42.08 10.49 -11.42
C SER A 271 -42.22 9.58 -10.18
N LEU A 272 -41.77 10.03 -9.00
CA LEU A 272 -41.92 9.28 -7.74
C LEU A 272 -43.29 9.46 -7.07
N LYS A 273 -44.02 10.56 -7.35
CA LYS A 273 -45.39 10.77 -6.82
C LYS A 273 -46.47 10.01 -7.59
N GLY A 274 -46.20 9.60 -8.84
CA GLY A 274 -47.12 8.80 -9.65
C GLY A 274 -47.19 7.30 -9.28
N LYS A 275 -46.23 6.77 -8.53
CA LYS A 275 -46.11 5.33 -8.23
C LYS A 275 -46.62 4.92 -6.84
N ALA A 276 -47.11 5.88 -6.05
CA ALA A 276 -47.68 5.67 -4.71
C ALA A 276 -49.22 5.75 -4.66
N ARG A 277 -49.90 5.71 -5.82
CA ARG A 277 -51.36 5.86 -5.91
C ARG A 277 -52.06 4.72 -6.70
N SER A 278 -51.40 3.57 -6.80
CA SER A 278 -51.96 2.34 -7.36
C SER A 278 -51.52 1.14 -6.53
N VAL A 279 -52.03 1.06 -5.30
CA VAL A 279 -52.31 -0.18 -4.57
C VAL A 279 -53.66 0.05 -3.89
#